data_AF-A0A9X0CT18-F1
#
_entry.id   AF-A0A9X0CT18-F1
#
_cell.length_a   1.000
_cell.length_b   1.000
_cell.length_c   1.000
_cell.angle_alpha   90.00
_cell.angle_beta   90.00
_cell.angle_gamma   90.00
#
_symmetry.space_group_name_H-M   'P 1'
#
loop_
_entity.id
_entity.type
_entity.pdbx_description
1 polymer ?
#
loop_
_entity_poly.entity_id
_entity_poly.type
_entity_poly.pdbx_seq_one_letter_code
_entity_poly.pdbx_strand_id
1 'polypeptide(L)'
;MTPAPGRSATADNRRSRPRTGTLHLPYCPFIEDFPIDSLPQLPTDLATLIDHGFLHCWKSGVCLRHPRLFLLLRCVPDPASDRQLVVTEVSPCPQGRRVLSYVVDHIDTLIREWYQELSSTDGRQPKVRQLIPCVVCERLGLEPYKFTFAECQLQSSSSDKIPCPHHPQLQVNLHQVAPDIMFHDVDADLILSHNEITYEDTESHRLGRGGFGKVVRGECRGQAVAIKFYIQSDESEPLRHYREARKELNVLRRVRQHPFLVNIIGVSLRPLCLVLELAERGALTEILIDPKSVDRIVLFRIAYQVADALRFLHDLGVIYRDLKPENVLVWSLEEHADLHVKIIDFGTANFATSTGLISCAGSISNHAPEMLECANKEEYTSQVDVYSYAILLYQIITRSVPFEEYDSGPKINAAVIAGERPQWQHVPVSTFGLPTLTELMLRCWSAKPTKRPTTAEIAQQVGHPAFQCLLAKQPVPSQQSVRHACLVPDSHDLWLACDAHTGNRIFLYDARTLDMKFSFSIDTYQEQSFSFQIQCMHFMAPYVLIALRGELDLVSVYSTSSDLRYKCVTSMAFDEQVSCVTSNDEYIFVGLNDGKCAAF
;
A
#
# COMPACT_ATOMS: atom_id res chain seq x y z
N MET A 1 57.54 48.97 20.93
CA MET A 1 57.69 48.83 22.40
C MET A 1 56.48 49.44 23.08
N THR A 2 55.99 48.82 24.15
CA THR A 2 54.95 49.29 25.09
C THR A 2 55.59 49.51 26.47
N PRO A 3 54.93 50.02 27.53
CA PRO A 3 53.59 50.66 27.68
C PRO A 3 53.76 52.20 27.93
N ALA A 4 52.93 53.02 28.62
CA ALA A 4 51.63 52.93 29.32
C ALA A 4 50.88 54.30 29.31
N PRO A 5 49.55 54.38 29.60
CA PRO A 5 48.78 55.63 29.59
C PRO A 5 48.28 56.14 30.98
N GLY A 6 47.76 57.37 31.05
CA GLY A 6 47.32 58.02 32.31
C GLY A 6 46.18 59.05 32.26
N ARG A 7 44.93 58.59 32.08
CA ARG A 7 43.62 59.13 32.56
C ARG A 7 43.13 60.58 32.27
N SER A 8 41.82 60.62 31.98
CA SER A 8 40.81 61.68 32.29
C SER A 8 40.78 62.98 31.48
N ALA A 9 39.64 63.67 31.30
CA ALA A 9 38.21 63.26 31.22
C ALA A 9 37.33 64.47 30.80
N THR A 10 36.27 64.25 30.00
CA THR A 10 34.99 65.00 30.01
C THR A 10 33.95 64.31 29.11
N ALA A 11 32.67 64.67 29.23
CA ALA A 11 31.54 64.01 28.56
C ALA A 11 30.88 64.89 27.47
N ASP A 12 30.03 64.29 26.63
CA ASP A 12 28.84 64.97 26.12
C ASP A 12 27.69 63.98 25.83
N ASN A 13 26.49 64.53 25.66
CA ASN A 13 25.18 63.91 25.64
C ASN A 13 24.82 63.26 24.29
N ARG A 14 24.03 62.17 24.32
CA ARG A 14 22.95 61.95 23.33
C ARG A 14 21.66 61.48 23.99
N ARG A 15 20.53 61.89 23.38
CA ARG A 15 19.18 61.85 23.94
C ARG A 15 18.54 60.46 23.88
N SER A 16 17.56 60.25 24.76
CA SER A 16 16.75 59.04 24.83
C SER A 16 15.84 58.83 23.61
N ARG A 17 15.63 57.55 23.27
CA ARG A 17 14.44 57.03 22.58
C ARG A 17 13.93 55.84 23.40
N PRO A 18 12.61 55.60 23.50
CA PRO A 18 12.07 54.48 24.26
C PRO A 18 12.45 53.16 23.57
N ARG A 19 13.06 52.23 24.33
CA ARG A 19 13.21 50.84 23.88
C ARG A 19 11.89 50.11 24.11
N THR A 20 11.27 49.64 23.03
CA THR A 20 10.24 48.59 23.09
C THR A 20 10.93 47.29 23.53
N GLY A 21 10.76 46.90 24.79
CA GLY A 21 11.44 45.74 25.36
C GLY A 21 10.83 44.42 24.89
N THR A 22 11.56 43.65 24.09
CA THR A 22 11.33 42.22 23.94
C THR A 22 11.83 41.49 25.19
N LEU A 23 10.91 40.85 25.92
CA LEU A 23 11.23 40.01 27.07
C LEU A 23 11.80 38.66 26.58
N HIS A 24 13.13 38.53 26.59
CA HIS A 24 13.83 37.26 26.37
C HIS A 24 14.27 36.63 27.70
N LEU A 25 14.33 35.29 27.72
CA LEU A 25 14.56 34.50 28.93
C LEU A 25 15.99 34.67 29.49
N PRO A 26 16.21 34.72 30.83
CA PRO A 26 17.52 35.05 31.42
C PRO A 26 18.64 34.01 31.24
N TYR A 27 18.40 32.90 30.55
CA TYR A 27 19.28 31.73 30.52
C TYR A 27 19.68 31.26 29.10
N CYS A 28 19.43 32.08 28.07
CA CYS A 28 20.00 31.83 26.73
C CYS A 28 21.32 32.61 26.58
N PRO A 29 22.50 31.96 26.53
CA PRO A 29 23.79 32.65 26.68
C PRO A 29 24.23 33.48 25.46
N PHE A 30 23.56 33.36 24.30
CA PHE A 30 23.93 34.09 23.09
C PHE A 30 22.70 34.50 22.25
N ILE A 31 22.42 35.80 22.21
CA ILE A 31 21.54 36.45 21.23
C ILE A 31 22.33 37.60 20.62
N GLU A 32 22.68 37.47 19.35
CA GLU A 32 23.24 38.54 18.52
C GLU A 32 22.39 38.69 17.26
N ASP A 33 22.18 39.93 16.81
CA ASP A 33 21.30 40.26 15.70
C ASP A 33 22.00 39.97 14.35
N PHE A 34 21.59 38.89 13.67
CA PHE A 34 22.08 38.58 12.32
C PHE A 34 21.45 39.49 11.25
N PRO A 35 22.23 40.12 10.36
CA PRO A 35 21.69 40.87 9.23
C PRO A 35 20.89 39.96 8.28
N ILE A 36 19.70 40.41 7.87
CA ILE A 36 18.76 39.64 7.04
C ILE A 36 19.33 39.28 5.66
N ASP A 37 20.21 40.14 5.13
CA ASP A 37 20.79 40.04 3.80
C ASP A 37 21.98 39.05 3.71
N SER A 38 22.49 38.58 4.85
CA SER A 38 23.63 37.65 4.95
C SER A 38 23.28 36.35 5.67
N LEU A 39 22.06 35.83 5.44
CA LEU A 39 21.58 34.63 6.12
C LEU A 39 21.98 33.34 5.37
N PRO A 40 22.72 32.42 6.00
CA PRO A 40 23.12 31.16 5.37
C PRO A 40 21.92 30.26 5.11
N GLN A 41 22.00 29.52 3.99
CA GLN A 41 21.07 28.41 3.72
C GLN A 41 21.25 27.32 4.78
N LEU A 42 20.14 26.66 5.16
CA LEU A 42 20.22 25.49 6.04
C LEU A 42 20.84 24.32 5.25
N PRO A 43 21.89 23.66 5.77
CA PRO A 43 22.27 22.33 5.30
C PRO A 43 21.11 21.34 5.52
N THR A 44 21.01 20.34 4.64
CA THR A 44 19.98 19.29 4.74
C THR A 44 20.44 18.05 5.50
N ASP A 45 21.75 17.92 5.75
CA ASP A 45 22.36 16.82 6.48
C ASP A 45 22.66 17.18 7.95
N LEU A 46 22.60 16.17 8.81
CA LEU A 46 22.75 16.35 10.27
C LEU A 46 24.17 16.79 10.68
N ALA A 47 25.20 16.35 9.95
CA ALA A 47 26.59 16.64 10.28
C ALA A 47 26.90 18.13 10.06
N THR A 48 26.62 18.64 8.86
CA THR A 48 26.87 20.05 8.51
C THR A 48 26.00 21.01 9.34
N LEU A 49 24.79 20.58 9.77
CA LEU A 49 23.99 21.32 10.75
C LEU A 49 24.66 21.45 12.13
N ILE A 50 25.37 20.41 12.59
CA ILE A 50 26.12 20.43 13.86
C ILE A 50 27.43 21.21 13.69
N ASP A 51 28.19 20.95 12.62
CA ASP A 51 29.50 21.56 12.35
C ASP A 51 29.41 23.07 12.11
N HIS A 52 28.35 23.55 11.47
CA HIS A 52 28.05 24.99 11.35
C HIS A 52 27.39 25.60 12.60
N GLY A 53 27.18 24.82 13.66
CA GLY A 53 26.64 25.29 14.94
C GLY A 53 25.15 25.67 14.91
N PHE A 54 24.38 25.21 13.92
CA PHE A 54 22.93 25.40 13.87
C PHE A 54 22.19 24.38 14.73
N LEU A 55 22.74 23.19 14.94
CA LEU A 55 22.12 22.12 15.71
C LEU A 55 22.99 21.72 16.91
N HIS A 56 22.37 21.67 18.08
CA HIS A 56 22.99 21.24 19.33
C HIS A 56 22.20 20.07 19.91
N CYS A 57 22.86 18.95 20.21
CA CYS A 57 22.24 17.75 20.76
C CYS A 57 22.94 17.34 22.07
N TRP A 58 22.16 16.91 23.07
CA TRP A 58 22.66 16.34 24.32
C TRP A 58 21.72 15.25 24.83
N LYS A 59 22.12 14.53 25.89
CA LYS A 59 21.40 13.35 26.40
C LYS A 59 19.90 13.57 26.71
N SER A 60 19.49 14.81 26.98
CA SER A 60 18.12 15.16 27.39
C SER A 60 17.50 16.29 26.55
N GLY A 61 17.98 16.51 25.32
CA GLY A 61 17.38 17.50 24.43
C GLY A 61 18.14 17.81 23.15
N VAL A 62 17.49 18.61 22.31
CA VAL A 62 17.94 19.07 21.00
C VAL A 62 17.56 20.54 20.84
N CYS A 63 18.44 21.36 20.28
CA CYS A 63 18.15 22.74 19.91
C CYS A 63 18.61 23.03 18.48
N LEU A 64 17.69 23.46 17.63
CA LEU A 64 17.99 24.06 16.32
C LEU A 64 17.93 25.59 16.48
N ARG A 65 19.03 26.26 16.18
CA ARG A 65 19.24 27.70 16.36
C ARG A 65 19.64 28.36 15.04
N HIS A 66 18.64 28.73 14.23
CA HIS A 66 18.82 29.54 13.02
C HIS A 66 18.09 30.88 13.13
N PRO A 67 18.58 32.00 12.56
CA PRO A 67 17.93 33.31 12.71
C PRO A 67 16.50 33.40 12.14
N ARG A 68 16.08 32.48 11.26
CA ARG A 68 14.69 32.38 10.77
C ARG A 68 13.86 31.29 11.47
N LEU A 69 14.49 30.40 12.24
CA LEU A 69 13.86 29.26 12.88
C LEU A 69 14.62 28.78 14.12
N PHE A 70 13.97 28.92 15.28
CA PHE A 70 14.38 28.33 16.54
C PHE A 70 13.45 27.15 16.89
N LEU A 71 14.05 26.06 17.37
CA LEU A 71 13.39 24.96 18.08
C LEU A 71 14.28 24.58 19.28
N LEU A 72 13.66 24.35 20.43
CA LEU A 72 14.27 23.74 21.60
C LEU A 72 13.34 22.65 22.14
N LEU A 73 13.83 21.42 22.19
CA LEU A 73 13.17 20.27 22.79
C LEU A 73 14.04 19.81 23.98
N ARG A 74 13.51 19.80 25.21
CA ARG A 74 14.28 19.46 26.42
C ARG A 74 13.46 18.75 27.49
N CYS A 75 14.08 17.80 28.18
CA CYS A 75 13.50 17.20 29.39
C CYS A 75 13.91 17.98 30.64
N VAL A 76 12.93 18.34 31.48
CA VAL A 76 13.15 18.99 32.79
C VAL A 76 12.21 18.39 33.85
N PRO A 77 12.56 18.36 35.15
CA PRO A 77 11.61 18.00 36.20
C PRO A 77 10.44 18.99 36.30
N ASP A 78 9.23 18.52 36.61
CA ASP A 78 8.11 19.40 36.97
C ASP A 78 8.31 19.90 38.41
N PRO A 79 8.38 21.22 38.68
CA PRO A 79 8.55 21.72 40.05
C PRO A 79 7.34 21.45 40.96
N ALA A 80 6.20 21.00 40.39
CA ALA A 80 4.96 20.72 41.10
C ALA A 80 4.67 19.21 41.31
N SER A 81 5.45 18.29 40.75
CA SER A 81 5.21 16.84 40.87
C SER A 81 6.44 15.99 40.56
N ASP A 82 6.42 14.71 40.92
CA ASP A 82 7.49 13.75 40.59
C ASP A 82 7.44 13.28 39.10
N ARG A 83 6.98 14.15 38.19
CA ARG A 83 6.91 13.90 36.75
C ARG A 83 8.02 14.65 36.02
N GLN A 84 8.41 14.13 34.85
CA GLN A 84 9.29 14.83 33.91
C GLN A 84 8.44 15.52 32.85
N LEU A 85 8.85 16.73 32.46
CA LEU A 85 8.25 17.52 31.39
C LEU A 85 9.15 17.47 30.16
N VAL A 86 8.57 17.13 29.00
CA VAL A 86 9.18 17.39 27.69
C VAL A 86 8.71 18.77 27.25
N VAL A 87 9.60 19.76 27.31
CA VAL A 87 9.33 21.16 26.95
C VAL A 87 9.75 21.38 25.50
N THR A 88 8.80 21.86 24.69
CA THR A 88 9.02 22.22 23.28
C THR A 88 8.78 23.72 23.11
N GLU A 89 9.82 24.46 22.72
CA GLU A 89 9.79 25.90 22.45
C GLU A 89 10.14 26.13 20.97
N VAL A 90 9.42 27.02 20.28
CA VAL A 90 9.62 27.33 18.85
C VAL A 90 9.54 28.83 18.58
N SER A 91 10.12 29.28 17.46
CA SER A 91 9.87 30.64 16.95
C SER A 91 8.36 30.91 16.75
N PRO A 92 7.83 32.09 17.11
CA PRO A 92 6.42 32.46 16.93
C PRO A 92 6.05 32.81 15.47
N CYS A 93 6.68 32.16 14.48
CA CYS A 93 6.48 32.34 13.04
C CYS A 93 5.72 31.14 12.42
N PRO A 94 5.22 31.25 11.16
CA PRO A 94 4.54 30.14 10.49
C PRO A 94 5.39 28.85 10.38
N GLN A 95 6.70 29.01 10.16
CA GLN A 95 7.66 27.90 10.11
C GLN A 95 7.80 27.22 11.47
N GLY A 96 7.88 27.99 12.56
CA GLY A 96 7.91 27.45 13.92
C GLY A 96 6.62 26.71 14.29
N ARG A 97 5.44 27.18 13.83
CA ARG A 97 4.16 26.46 14.00
C ARG A 97 4.15 25.12 13.26
N ARG A 98 4.66 25.08 12.02
CA ARG A 98 4.87 23.82 11.25
C ARG A 98 5.80 22.85 11.97
N VAL A 99 6.92 23.35 12.51
CA VAL A 99 7.88 22.53 13.27
C VAL A 99 7.32 22.03 14.61
N LEU A 100 6.52 22.84 15.32
CA LEU A 100 5.85 22.41 16.55
C LEU A 100 4.89 21.24 16.26
N SER A 101 4.04 21.34 15.24
CA SER A 101 3.19 20.22 14.80
C SER A 101 4.01 18.98 14.49
N TYR A 102 5.08 19.12 13.70
CA TYR A 102 5.93 17.99 13.32
C TYR A 102 6.50 17.28 14.55
N VAL A 103 7.01 18.03 15.53
CA VAL A 103 7.57 17.48 16.78
C VAL A 103 6.47 16.82 17.64
N VAL A 104 5.30 17.44 17.78
CA VAL A 104 4.16 16.87 18.50
C VAL A 104 3.70 15.56 17.86
N ASP A 105 3.46 15.56 16.54
CA ASP A 105 3.01 14.38 15.78
C ASP A 105 4.04 13.20 15.86
N HIS A 106 5.33 13.50 15.94
CA HIS A 106 6.39 12.49 16.12
C HIS A 106 6.45 11.95 17.55
N ILE A 107 6.29 12.79 18.58
CA ILE A 107 6.20 12.33 19.98
C ILE A 107 4.96 11.43 20.17
N ASP A 108 3.83 11.83 19.60
CA ASP A 108 2.57 11.09 19.68
C ASP A 108 2.61 9.75 18.92
N THR A 109 3.36 9.69 17.80
CA THR A 109 3.66 8.46 17.06
C THR A 109 4.64 7.55 17.82
N LEU A 110 5.72 8.11 18.39
CA LEU A 110 6.70 7.35 19.18
C LEU A 110 6.03 6.68 20.40
N ILE A 111 5.15 7.40 21.09
CA ILE A 111 4.39 6.84 22.22
C ILE A 111 3.47 5.69 21.78
N ARG A 112 2.83 5.78 20.60
CA ARG A 112 1.86 4.77 20.15
C ARG A 112 2.46 3.56 19.45
N GLU A 113 3.57 3.71 18.73
CA GLU A 113 4.23 2.58 18.07
C GLU A 113 5.18 1.85 19.05
N TRP A 114 5.97 2.59 19.85
CA TRP A 114 7.09 2.04 20.65
C TRP A 114 6.86 1.97 22.16
N TYR A 115 6.02 2.84 22.73
CA TYR A 115 5.80 2.92 24.18
C TYR A 115 4.32 2.82 24.55
N GLN A 116 3.62 1.83 23.97
CA GLN A 116 2.17 1.64 24.08
C GLN A 116 1.66 1.70 25.53
N GLU A 117 2.43 1.18 26.49
CA GLU A 117 2.12 1.28 27.93
C GLU A 117 1.91 2.73 28.44
N LEU A 118 2.57 3.73 27.84
CA LEU A 118 2.44 5.15 28.18
C LEU A 118 1.17 5.81 27.60
N SER A 119 0.50 5.15 26.64
CA SER A 119 -0.80 5.62 26.11
C SER A 119 -1.96 5.38 27.09
N SER A 120 -1.79 4.47 28.05
CA SER A 120 -2.82 4.12 29.04
C SER A 120 -2.85 5.08 30.25
N THR A 121 -3.85 4.92 31.12
CA THR A 121 -3.97 5.67 32.37
C THR A 121 -3.19 5.02 33.53
N ASP A 122 -2.93 5.78 34.59
CA ASP A 122 -2.46 5.31 35.88
C ASP A 122 -3.61 4.86 36.81
N GLY A 123 -4.79 4.60 36.25
CA GLY A 123 -6.03 4.34 36.99
C GLY A 123 -6.76 5.60 37.49
N ARG A 124 -6.18 6.80 37.33
CA ARG A 124 -6.84 8.08 37.66
C ARG A 124 -6.63 9.18 36.61
N GLN A 125 -5.49 9.20 35.93
CA GLN A 125 -5.12 10.18 34.91
C GLN A 125 -4.34 9.51 33.77
N PRO A 126 -4.24 10.15 32.59
CA PRO A 126 -3.28 9.74 31.56
C PRO A 126 -1.84 9.75 32.09
N LYS A 127 -1.06 8.71 31.76
CA LYS A 127 0.38 8.65 32.10
C LYS A 127 1.14 9.81 31.45
N VAL A 128 0.89 10.05 30.17
CA VAL A 128 1.38 11.23 29.43
C VAL A 128 0.27 12.27 29.30
N ARG A 129 0.57 13.54 29.58
CA ARG A 129 -0.35 14.68 29.44
C ARG A 129 0.34 15.80 28.66
N GLN A 130 -0.25 16.23 27.55
CA GLN A 130 0.18 17.43 26.81
C GLN A 130 -0.47 18.67 27.44
N LEU A 131 0.36 19.65 27.80
CA LEU A 131 -0.03 20.87 28.49
C LEU A 131 0.41 22.11 27.70
N ILE A 132 -0.46 23.10 27.60
CA ILE A 132 -0.27 24.33 26.82
C ILE A 132 -0.26 25.53 27.79
N PRO A 133 0.82 26.31 27.88
CA PRO A 133 0.90 27.46 28.78
C PRO A 133 0.09 28.66 28.26
N CYS A 134 -0.55 29.37 29.17
CA CYS A 134 -1.30 30.58 28.85
C CYS A 134 -0.38 31.79 28.58
N VAL A 135 -0.12 32.08 27.30
CA VAL A 135 0.67 33.26 26.85
C VAL A 135 0.11 34.63 27.28
N VAL A 136 -1.14 34.68 27.78
CA VAL A 136 -1.72 35.92 28.33
C VAL A 136 -1.35 36.08 29.82
N CYS A 137 -1.26 34.99 30.59
CA CYS A 137 -0.69 35.03 31.94
C CYS A 137 0.77 35.52 31.91
N GLU A 138 1.57 34.98 30.99
CA GLU A 138 2.98 35.38 30.80
C GLU A 138 3.13 36.88 30.52
N ARG A 139 2.30 37.43 29.62
CA ARG A 139 2.27 38.87 29.30
C ARG A 139 1.78 39.74 30.46
N LEU A 140 1.05 39.17 31.42
CA LEU A 140 0.60 39.84 32.65
C LEU A 140 1.58 39.64 33.83
N GLY A 141 2.66 38.88 33.65
CA GLY A 141 3.59 38.54 34.73
C GLY A 141 3.03 37.54 35.76
N LEU A 142 1.98 36.81 35.40
CA LEU A 142 1.33 35.78 36.23
C LEU A 142 1.92 34.40 35.92
N GLU A 143 1.81 33.46 36.87
CA GLU A 143 2.09 32.05 36.58
C GLU A 143 1.15 31.53 35.47
N PRO A 144 1.67 30.88 34.41
CA PRO A 144 0.83 30.42 33.31
C PRO A 144 -0.12 29.31 33.72
N TYR A 145 -1.42 29.54 33.54
CA TYR A 145 -2.37 28.43 33.55
C TYR A 145 -1.98 27.42 32.46
N LYS A 146 -1.88 26.13 32.83
CA LYS A 146 -1.48 25.03 31.94
C LYS A 146 -2.75 24.33 31.42
N PHE A 147 -3.30 24.81 30.30
CA PHE A 147 -4.44 24.14 29.65
C PHE A 147 -4.06 22.71 29.25
N THR A 148 -4.97 21.75 29.32
CA THR A 148 -4.75 20.45 28.66
C THR A 148 -5.04 20.54 27.16
N PHE A 149 -4.36 19.70 26.38
CA PHE A 149 -4.64 19.58 24.95
C PHE A 149 -6.11 19.17 24.65
N ALA A 150 -6.73 18.42 25.57
CA ALA A 150 -8.16 18.07 25.50
C ALA A 150 -9.08 19.29 25.68
N GLU A 151 -8.81 20.18 26.63
CA GLU A 151 -9.54 21.45 26.78
C GLU A 151 -9.42 22.31 25.52
N CYS A 152 -8.21 22.45 24.97
CA CYS A 152 -7.99 23.24 23.76
C CYS A 152 -8.68 22.64 22.52
N GLN A 153 -8.65 21.31 22.35
CA GLN A 153 -9.31 20.64 21.23
C GLN A 153 -10.83 20.75 21.35
N LEU A 154 -11.41 20.45 22.53
CA LEU A 154 -12.85 20.53 22.76
C LEU A 154 -13.37 21.96 22.55
N GLN A 155 -12.62 22.97 23.03
CA GLN A 155 -12.97 24.36 22.79
C GLN A 155 -12.90 24.72 21.29
N SER A 156 -11.89 24.23 20.56
CA SER A 156 -11.69 24.54 19.13
C SER A 156 -12.87 24.12 18.25
N SER A 157 -13.59 23.07 18.62
CA SER A 157 -14.83 22.59 17.98
C SER A 157 -15.97 23.62 18.04
N SER A 158 -15.89 24.64 18.91
CA SER A 158 -16.93 25.67 19.09
C SER A 158 -16.43 27.11 18.91
N SER A 159 -15.15 27.40 19.19
CA SER A 159 -14.62 28.76 19.30
C SER A 159 -13.11 28.81 19.09
N ASP A 160 -12.61 29.85 18.39
CA ASP A 160 -11.17 30.13 18.25
C ASP A 160 -10.54 30.75 19.52
N LYS A 161 -11.32 30.83 20.62
CA LYS A 161 -10.93 31.45 21.89
C LYS A 161 -11.30 30.58 23.08
N ILE A 162 -10.37 30.45 24.03
CA ILE A 162 -10.51 29.71 25.29
C ILE A 162 -10.45 30.67 26.50
N PRO A 163 -11.34 30.55 27.50
CA PRO A 163 -11.26 31.33 28.74
C PRO A 163 -10.16 30.80 29.66
N CYS A 164 -9.39 31.69 30.28
CA CYS A 164 -8.37 31.32 31.27
C CYS A 164 -8.88 31.55 32.70
N PRO A 165 -8.78 30.56 33.62
CA PRO A 165 -9.19 30.75 35.02
C PRO A 165 -8.47 31.88 35.76
N HIS A 166 -7.20 32.18 35.41
CA HIS A 166 -6.42 33.26 36.05
C HIS A 166 -6.87 34.67 35.60
N HIS A 167 -7.58 34.80 34.47
CA HIS A 167 -8.06 36.09 33.96
C HIS A 167 -9.32 35.89 33.08
N PRO A 168 -10.48 35.52 33.66
CA PRO A 168 -11.65 35.08 32.90
C PRO A 168 -12.26 36.16 31.97
N GLN A 169 -11.97 37.44 32.22
CA GLN A 169 -12.37 38.56 31.35
C GLN A 169 -11.51 38.68 30.07
N LEU A 170 -10.32 38.06 30.04
CA LEU A 170 -9.38 38.11 28.93
C LEU A 170 -9.27 36.73 28.28
N GLN A 171 -9.97 36.56 27.15
CA GLN A 171 -9.96 35.31 26.38
C GLN A 171 -8.62 35.12 25.63
N VAL A 172 -8.12 33.88 25.63
CA VAL A 172 -6.89 33.48 24.95
C VAL A 172 -7.24 32.99 23.54
N ASN A 173 -6.49 33.42 22.53
CA ASN A 173 -6.69 33.00 21.13
C ASN A 173 -6.00 31.65 20.86
N LEU A 174 -6.75 30.63 20.46
CA LEU A 174 -6.23 29.27 20.20
C LEU A 174 -5.20 29.26 19.06
N HIS A 175 -5.31 30.12 18.05
CA HIS A 175 -4.30 30.24 16.99
C HIS A 175 -2.93 30.73 17.50
N GLN A 176 -2.83 31.25 18.73
CA GLN A 176 -1.55 31.61 19.38
C GLN A 176 -0.99 30.53 20.30
N VAL A 177 -1.83 29.65 20.86
CA VAL A 177 -1.42 28.68 21.91
C VAL A 177 -1.52 27.21 21.50
N ALA A 178 -2.44 26.88 20.58
CA ALA A 178 -2.68 25.54 20.05
C ALA A 178 -2.67 25.56 18.50
N PRO A 179 -1.55 25.98 17.87
CA PRO A 179 -1.50 26.24 16.43
C PRO A 179 -1.67 24.97 15.58
N ASP A 180 -1.31 23.82 16.13
CA ASP A 180 -1.51 22.47 15.58
C ASP A 180 -3.00 22.10 15.54
N ILE A 181 -3.73 22.26 16.65
CA ILE A 181 -5.20 22.10 16.71
C ILE A 181 -5.88 23.01 15.69
N MET A 182 -5.40 24.24 15.57
CA MET A 182 -5.91 25.23 14.61
C MET A 182 -5.31 25.11 13.20
N PHE A 183 -4.72 23.96 12.84
CA PHE A 183 -4.22 23.60 11.51
C PHE A 183 -3.25 24.61 10.84
N HIS A 184 -2.45 25.37 11.61
CA HIS A 184 -1.44 26.30 11.05
C HIS A 184 -0.29 25.60 10.32
N ASP A 185 -0.14 24.29 10.51
CA ASP A 185 0.79 23.46 9.77
C ASP A 185 0.27 23.08 8.36
N VAL A 186 -1.05 23.15 8.16
CA VAL A 186 -1.74 22.79 6.92
C VAL A 186 -1.54 23.89 5.86
N ASP A 187 -1.67 23.51 4.60
CA ASP A 187 -1.55 24.41 3.46
C ASP A 187 -2.92 25.05 3.16
N ALA A 188 -2.92 26.36 2.89
CA ALA A 188 -4.13 27.19 3.00
C ALA A 188 -5.22 26.87 1.95
N ASP A 189 -4.87 26.17 0.87
CA ASP A 189 -5.81 25.68 -0.15
C ASP A 189 -6.72 24.55 0.37
N LEU A 190 -6.22 23.78 1.35
CA LEU A 190 -6.90 22.64 1.97
C LEU A 190 -7.77 23.02 3.19
N ILE A 191 -7.63 24.23 3.75
CA ILE A 191 -8.43 24.63 4.92
C ILE A 191 -9.80 25.09 4.44
N LEU A 192 -10.86 24.35 4.81
CA LEU A 192 -12.23 24.62 4.39
C LEU A 192 -13.03 25.28 5.51
N SER A 193 -13.85 26.27 5.15
CA SER A 193 -14.88 26.83 6.02
C SER A 193 -16.19 26.02 5.93
N HIS A 194 -17.02 26.10 6.97
CA HIS A 194 -18.32 25.41 7.04
C HIS A 194 -19.30 25.80 5.90
N ASN A 195 -19.11 26.96 5.26
CA ASN A 195 -19.95 27.41 4.14
C ASN A 195 -19.49 26.86 2.78
N GLU A 196 -18.33 26.22 2.71
CA GLU A 196 -17.81 25.60 1.47
C GLU A 196 -18.18 24.12 1.36
N ILE A 197 -18.87 23.56 2.35
CA ILE A 197 -19.24 22.14 2.46
C ILE A 197 -20.74 22.03 2.73
N THR A 198 -21.49 21.38 1.84
CA THR A 198 -22.92 21.08 2.03
C THR A 198 -23.15 19.57 1.97
N TYR A 199 -24.07 19.06 2.78
CA TYR A 199 -24.40 17.63 2.86
C TYR A 199 -25.76 17.41 3.50
N GLU A 200 -26.35 16.25 3.24
CA GLU A 200 -27.56 15.76 3.93
C GLU A 200 -27.23 14.52 4.76
N ASP A 201 -27.68 14.46 6.01
CA ASP A 201 -27.42 13.33 6.93
C ASP A 201 -28.50 12.24 6.88
N THR A 202 -28.97 11.91 5.67
CA THR A 202 -29.94 10.85 5.43
C THR A 202 -29.23 9.52 5.13
N GLU A 203 -29.90 8.39 5.38
CA GLU A 203 -29.33 7.06 5.04
C GLU A 203 -28.99 6.95 3.53
N SER A 204 -29.77 7.61 2.65
CA SER A 204 -29.53 7.65 1.20
C SER A 204 -28.25 8.36 0.78
N HIS A 205 -27.68 9.19 1.66
CA HIS A 205 -26.43 9.92 1.41
C HIS A 205 -25.25 9.35 2.20
N ARG A 206 -25.43 8.28 3.00
CA ARG A 206 -24.32 7.63 3.71
C ARG A 206 -23.58 6.68 2.77
N LEU A 207 -22.27 6.88 2.69
CA LEU A 207 -21.35 6.05 1.92
C LEU A 207 -20.67 4.98 2.80
N GLY A 208 -20.63 5.18 4.12
CA GLY A 208 -20.08 4.21 5.05
C GLY A 208 -20.14 4.64 6.51
N ARG A 209 -19.95 3.67 7.41
CA ARG A 209 -19.88 3.87 8.87
C ARG A 209 -18.86 2.89 9.45
N GLY A 210 -18.00 3.37 10.34
CA GLY A 210 -16.93 2.56 10.93
C GLY A 210 -16.42 3.12 12.26
N GLY A 211 -15.35 2.52 12.80
CA GLY A 211 -14.79 2.89 14.11
C GLY A 211 -14.25 4.32 14.21
N PHE A 212 -14.09 5.00 13.08
CA PHE A 212 -13.61 6.39 12.95
C PHE A 212 -14.75 7.42 12.82
N GLY A 213 -16.01 6.98 12.66
CA GLY A 213 -17.17 7.84 12.47
C GLY A 213 -18.03 7.45 11.26
N LYS A 214 -18.42 8.43 10.44
CA LYS A 214 -19.28 8.23 9.26
C LYS A 214 -18.73 8.93 8.02
N VAL A 215 -19.02 8.36 6.85
CA VAL A 215 -18.75 8.96 5.54
C VAL A 215 -20.08 9.25 4.85
N VAL A 216 -20.27 10.48 4.36
CA VAL A 216 -21.45 10.87 3.56
C VAL A 216 -21.04 11.43 2.22
N ARG A 217 -21.95 11.36 1.25
CA ARG A 217 -21.93 12.16 0.03
C ARG A 217 -22.32 13.59 0.37
N GLY A 218 -21.59 14.55 -0.19
CA GLY A 218 -21.96 15.96 -0.14
C GLY A 218 -21.42 16.71 -1.35
N GLU A 219 -21.41 18.03 -1.25
CA GLU A 219 -20.81 18.93 -2.23
C GLU A 219 -19.77 19.83 -1.54
N CYS A 220 -18.66 20.09 -2.23
CA CYS A 220 -17.69 21.10 -1.83
C CYS A 220 -17.35 21.97 -3.04
N ARG A 221 -17.48 23.31 -2.90
CA ARG A 221 -17.16 24.29 -3.95
C ARG A 221 -17.79 23.97 -5.34
N GLY A 222 -19.00 23.38 -5.38
CA GLY A 222 -19.68 22.98 -6.63
C GLY A 222 -19.32 21.60 -7.19
N GLN A 223 -18.59 20.76 -6.44
CA GLN A 223 -18.20 19.41 -6.85
C GLN A 223 -18.70 18.37 -5.85
N ALA A 224 -19.13 17.19 -6.34
CA ALA A 224 -19.55 16.08 -5.48
C ALA A 224 -18.34 15.45 -4.77
N VAL A 225 -18.49 15.19 -3.46
CA VAL A 225 -17.39 14.78 -2.57
C VAL A 225 -17.81 13.71 -1.56
N ALA A 226 -16.83 12.97 -1.04
CA ALA A 226 -16.97 12.14 0.14
C ALA A 226 -16.48 12.91 1.39
N ILE A 227 -17.32 13.02 2.42
CA ILE A 227 -17.01 13.75 3.66
C ILE A 227 -16.92 12.75 4.81
N LYS A 228 -15.70 12.52 5.32
CA LYS A 228 -15.40 11.63 6.45
C LYS A 228 -15.40 12.44 7.75
N PHE A 229 -16.42 12.27 8.58
CA PHE A 229 -16.58 12.96 9.87
C PHE A 229 -16.01 12.13 11.02
N TYR A 230 -15.23 12.79 11.88
CA TYR A 230 -14.62 12.19 13.07
C TYR A 230 -15.41 12.62 14.30
N ILE A 231 -16.46 11.85 14.62
CA ILE A 231 -17.50 12.24 15.58
C ILE A 231 -16.98 12.04 17.01
N GLN A 232 -16.86 13.13 17.77
CA GLN A 232 -16.44 13.13 19.16
C GLN A 232 -17.56 12.64 20.09
N SER A 233 -17.77 11.32 20.17
CA SER A 233 -18.85 10.67 20.94
C SER A 233 -18.40 9.90 22.20
N ASP A 234 -17.10 9.83 22.48
CA ASP A 234 -16.53 9.11 23.61
C ASP A 234 -15.87 10.08 24.61
N GLU A 235 -16.41 10.16 25.83
CA GLU A 235 -15.87 11.00 26.90
C GLU A 235 -14.61 10.40 27.55
N SER A 236 -14.33 9.11 27.34
CA SER A 236 -13.17 8.42 27.93
C SER A 236 -11.86 8.66 27.15
N GLU A 237 -11.94 8.80 25.83
CA GLU A 237 -10.81 9.19 24.97
C GLU A 237 -11.14 10.42 24.09
N PRO A 238 -11.36 11.61 24.67
CA PRO A 238 -11.86 12.78 23.94
C PRO A 238 -10.96 13.24 22.78
N LEU A 239 -9.67 12.89 22.81
CA LEU A 239 -8.69 13.24 21.76
C LEU A 239 -8.54 12.20 20.64
N ARG A 240 -9.14 11.01 20.78
CA ARG A 240 -8.93 9.88 19.85
C ARG A 240 -9.25 10.27 18.40
N HIS A 241 -10.46 10.77 18.16
CA HIS A 241 -10.96 11.09 16.83
C HIS A 241 -10.22 12.25 16.15
N TYR A 242 -9.78 13.26 16.92
CA TYR A 242 -8.88 14.30 16.42
C TYR A 242 -7.50 13.73 16.02
N ARG A 243 -6.93 12.84 16.83
CA ARG A 243 -5.66 12.16 16.55
C ARG A 243 -5.73 11.23 15.34
N GLU A 244 -6.85 10.54 15.15
CA GLU A 244 -7.14 9.71 13.96
C GLU A 244 -7.19 10.59 12.69
N ALA A 245 -8.00 11.66 12.71
CA ALA A 245 -8.11 12.62 11.60
C ALA A 245 -6.76 13.24 11.22
N ARG A 246 -5.96 13.65 12.22
CA ARG A 246 -4.65 14.27 12.00
C ARG A 246 -3.62 13.31 11.42
N LYS A 247 -3.62 12.05 11.85
CA LYS A 247 -2.75 10.99 11.30
C LYS A 247 -3.07 10.73 9.84
N GLU A 248 -4.35 10.59 9.50
CA GLU A 248 -4.82 10.37 8.13
C GLU A 248 -4.53 11.58 7.22
N LEU A 249 -4.80 12.80 7.70
CA LEU A 249 -4.46 14.06 7.03
C LEU A 249 -2.96 14.17 6.70
N ASN A 250 -2.09 13.74 7.63
CA ASN A 250 -0.64 13.78 7.45
C ASN A 250 -0.16 12.87 6.31
N VAL A 251 -0.82 11.74 6.05
CA VAL A 251 -0.55 10.91 4.86
C VAL A 251 -1.17 11.54 3.61
N LEU A 252 -2.47 11.86 3.65
CA LEU A 252 -3.24 12.42 2.52
C LEU A 252 -2.56 13.64 1.87
N ARG A 253 -2.02 14.57 2.67
CA ARG A 253 -1.33 15.77 2.18
C ARG A 253 -0.11 15.49 1.32
N ARG A 254 0.57 14.35 1.52
CA ARG A 254 1.78 13.94 0.78
C ARG A 254 1.47 13.14 -0.49
N VAL A 255 0.27 12.54 -0.58
CA VAL A 255 -0.12 11.67 -1.70
C VAL A 255 -0.99 12.33 -2.78
N ARG A 256 -1.36 13.61 -2.60
CA ARG A 256 -2.24 14.42 -3.49
C ARG A 256 -1.94 14.35 -5.00
N GLN A 257 -0.72 14.01 -5.39
CA GLN A 257 -0.26 13.99 -6.78
C GLN A 257 -0.31 12.60 -7.43
N HIS A 258 -0.59 11.53 -6.68
CA HIS A 258 -0.57 10.16 -7.21
C HIS A 258 -1.93 9.78 -7.83
N PRO A 259 -1.98 9.29 -9.08
CA PRO A 259 -3.26 9.05 -9.77
C PRO A 259 -4.11 7.93 -9.14
N PHE A 260 -3.47 6.97 -8.46
CA PHE A 260 -4.10 5.77 -7.89
C PHE A 260 -4.27 5.82 -6.36
N LEU A 261 -4.12 7.00 -5.74
CA LEU A 261 -4.40 7.25 -4.32
C LEU A 261 -5.45 8.37 -4.21
N VAL A 262 -6.37 8.27 -3.25
CA VAL A 262 -7.45 9.27 -3.11
C VAL A 262 -6.90 10.64 -2.73
N ASN A 263 -7.27 11.66 -3.50
CA ASN A 263 -6.88 13.04 -3.28
C ASN A 263 -7.77 13.71 -2.22
N ILE A 264 -7.12 14.46 -1.33
CA ILE A 264 -7.79 15.34 -0.36
C ILE A 264 -8.10 16.71 -1.00
N ILE A 265 -9.38 17.08 -0.94
CA ILE A 265 -9.90 18.38 -1.37
C ILE A 265 -9.77 19.39 -0.22
N GLY A 266 -9.95 18.95 1.02
CA GLY A 266 -9.62 19.76 2.20
C GLY A 266 -9.98 19.12 3.54
N VAL A 267 -9.83 19.92 4.59
CA VAL A 267 -10.13 19.61 5.99
C VAL A 267 -10.91 20.76 6.62
N SER A 268 -11.94 20.44 7.40
CA SER A 268 -12.59 21.39 8.32
C SER A 268 -12.33 20.97 9.77
N LEU A 269 -12.23 21.97 10.64
CA LEU A 269 -12.19 21.80 12.09
C LEU A 269 -13.60 21.84 12.72
N ARG A 270 -14.58 22.43 12.01
CA ARG A 270 -15.93 22.69 12.51
C ARG A 270 -16.98 22.43 11.41
N PRO A 271 -17.65 21.27 11.40
CA PRO A 271 -17.31 20.05 12.17
C PRO A 271 -15.95 19.48 11.74
N LEU A 272 -15.35 18.62 12.57
CA LEU A 272 -14.10 17.94 12.22
C LEU A 272 -14.34 16.89 11.13
N CYS A 273 -13.88 17.18 9.91
CA CYS A 273 -13.98 16.27 8.77
C CYS A 273 -12.84 16.43 7.75
N LEU A 274 -12.59 15.34 7.02
CA LEU A 274 -11.80 15.36 5.80
C LEU A 274 -12.76 15.27 4.60
N VAL A 275 -12.48 16.08 3.57
CA VAL A 275 -13.23 16.14 2.32
C VAL A 275 -12.35 15.56 1.22
N LEU A 276 -12.81 14.48 0.61
CA LEU A 276 -12.11 13.67 -0.37
C LEU A 276 -12.87 13.67 -1.70
N GLU A 277 -12.18 13.39 -2.80
CA GLU A 277 -12.84 13.09 -4.08
C GLU A 277 -13.77 11.86 -3.95
N LEU A 278 -14.82 11.82 -4.78
CA LEU A 278 -15.85 10.79 -4.74
C LEU A 278 -15.69 9.80 -5.91
N ALA A 279 -15.83 8.50 -5.61
CA ALA A 279 -15.92 7.44 -6.60
C ALA A 279 -17.38 6.98 -6.76
N GLU A 280 -17.94 7.10 -7.96
CA GLU A 280 -19.36 6.84 -8.22
C GLU A 280 -19.74 5.34 -8.30
N ARG A 281 -18.76 4.42 -8.33
CA ARG A 281 -18.99 2.97 -8.47
C ARG A 281 -18.74 2.14 -7.21
N GLY A 282 -18.62 2.79 -6.04
CA GLY A 282 -18.46 2.09 -4.77
C GLY A 282 -17.11 1.38 -4.60
N ALA A 283 -17.07 0.38 -3.72
CA ALA A 283 -15.86 -0.38 -3.38
C ALA A 283 -15.68 -1.61 -4.28
N LEU A 284 -14.42 -2.04 -4.46
CA LEU A 284 -14.08 -3.23 -5.24
C LEU A 284 -14.72 -4.50 -4.69
N THR A 285 -14.99 -4.58 -3.37
CA THR A 285 -15.76 -5.68 -2.74
C THR A 285 -17.11 -5.91 -3.43
N GLU A 286 -17.86 -4.84 -3.73
CA GLU A 286 -19.18 -4.92 -4.37
C GLU A 286 -19.07 -5.48 -5.79
N ILE A 287 -18.02 -5.08 -6.52
CA ILE A 287 -17.74 -5.52 -7.90
C ILE A 287 -17.22 -6.97 -7.96
N LEU A 288 -16.55 -7.46 -6.92
CA LEU A 288 -16.13 -8.87 -6.83
C LEU A 288 -17.30 -9.80 -6.47
N ILE A 289 -18.28 -9.31 -5.70
CA ILE A 289 -19.50 -10.04 -5.33
C ILE A 289 -20.53 -10.08 -6.48
N ASP A 290 -20.58 -9.05 -7.34
CA ASP A 290 -21.46 -9.04 -8.51
C ASP A 290 -21.14 -10.21 -9.47
N PRO A 291 -22.09 -11.11 -9.80
CA PRO A 291 -21.84 -12.26 -10.68
C PRO A 291 -21.47 -11.89 -12.12
N LYS A 292 -21.55 -10.61 -12.52
CA LYS A 292 -21.03 -10.13 -13.81
C LYS A 292 -19.50 -10.34 -13.90
N SER A 293 -19.05 -10.80 -15.06
CA SER A 293 -17.62 -10.83 -15.40
C SER A 293 -17.08 -9.40 -15.53
N VAL A 294 -16.04 -9.07 -14.77
CA VAL A 294 -15.16 -7.94 -15.06
C VAL A 294 -14.16 -8.38 -16.13
N ASP A 295 -13.81 -7.51 -17.07
CA ASP A 295 -12.87 -7.88 -18.12
C ASP A 295 -11.48 -8.23 -17.55
N ARG A 296 -10.85 -9.23 -18.16
CA ARG A 296 -9.53 -9.75 -17.78
C ARG A 296 -8.45 -8.67 -17.78
N ILE A 297 -8.44 -7.78 -18.77
CA ILE A 297 -7.50 -6.66 -18.89
C ILE A 297 -7.73 -5.65 -17.77
N VAL A 298 -9.00 -5.36 -17.43
CA VAL A 298 -9.36 -4.48 -16.31
C VAL A 298 -8.82 -5.04 -14.99
N LEU A 299 -8.89 -6.36 -14.76
CA LEU A 299 -8.29 -6.98 -13.56
C LEU A 299 -6.76 -6.85 -13.51
N PHE A 300 -6.05 -7.00 -14.63
CA PHE A 300 -4.61 -6.72 -14.70
C PHE A 300 -4.28 -5.25 -14.43
N ARG A 301 -5.06 -4.31 -14.99
CA ARG A 301 -4.86 -2.88 -14.77
C ARG A 301 -5.20 -2.45 -13.33
N ILE A 302 -6.20 -3.05 -12.68
CA ILE A 302 -6.48 -2.87 -11.24
C ILE A 302 -5.28 -3.35 -10.40
N ALA A 303 -4.76 -4.55 -10.68
CA ALA A 303 -3.57 -5.07 -9.98
C ALA A 303 -2.35 -4.13 -10.13
N TYR A 304 -2.10 -3.63 -11.34
CA TYR A 304 -1.06 -2.62 -11.59
C TYR A 304 -1.28 -1.33 -10.79
N GLN A 305 -2.48 -0.75 -10.84
CA GLN A 305 -2.78 0.54 -10.20
C GLN A 305 -2.61 0.47 -8.68
N VAL A 306 -2.98 -0.64 -8.04
CA VAL A 306 -2.75 -0.88 -6.62
C VAL A 306 -1.26 -1.11 -6.31
N ALA A 307 -0.53 -1.86 -7.14
CA ALA A 307 0.90 -2.08 -6.94
C ALA A 307 1.71 -0.78 -7.04
N ASP A 308 1.40 0.07 -8.02
CA ASP A 308 2.05 1.38 -8.22
C ASP A 308 1.69 2.37 -7.09
N ALA A 309 0.45 2.34 -6.61
CA ALA A 309 0.01 3.07 -5.42
C ALA A 309 0.77 2.67 -4.15
N LEU A 310 0.96 1.36 -3.90
CA LEU A 310 1.78 0.89 -2.78
C LEU A 310 3.26 1.26 -2.95
N ARG A 311 3.82 1.14 -4.16
CA ARG A 311 5.20 1.56 -4.46
C ARG A 311 5.41 3.02 -4.05
N PHE A 312 4.52 3.92 -4.48
CA PHE A 312 4.62 5.34 -4.15
C PHE A 312 4.51 5.62 -2.63
N LEU A 313 3.68 4.87 -1.90
CA LEU A 313 3.64 4.96 -0.43
C LEU A 313 4.95 4.50 0.21
N HIS A 314 5.54 3.40 -0.30
CA HIS A 314 6.79 2.84 0.21
C HIS A 314 7.99 3.75 -0.09
N ASP A 315 8.02 4.38 -1.26
CA ASP A 315 9.01 5.41 -1.64
C ASP A 315 8.93 6.66 -0.72
N LEU A 316 7.75 6.93 -0.13
CA LEU A 316 7.53 7.97 0.88
C LEU A 316 7.80 7.51 2.33
N GLY A 317 8.20 6.26 2.54
CA GLY A 317 8.39 5.67 3.87
C GLY A 317 7.09 5.38 4.64
N VAL A 318 5.95 5.32 3.95
CA VAL A 318 4.63 5.02 4.52
C VAL A 318 4.31 3.54 4.32
N ILE A 319 4.00 2.83 5.41
CA ILE A 319 3.39 1.49 5.36
C ILE A 319 1.88 1.65 5.50
N TYR A 320 1.10 1.01 4.63
CA TYR A 320 -0.35 1.23 4.51
C TYR A 320 -1.18 0.42 5.50
N ARG A 321 -0.81 -0.85 5.74
CA ARG A 321 -1.31 -1.76 6.79
C ARG A 321 -2.77 -2.25 6.70
N ASP A 322 -3.58 -1.82 5.74
CA ASP A 322 -4.97 -2.29 5.62
C ASP A 322 -5.44 -2.48 4.17
N LEU A 323 -4.60 -3.07 3.30
CA LEU A 323 -4.99 -3.32 1.90
C LEU A 323 -6.00 -4.48 1.81
N LYS A 324 -7.17 -4.16 1.29
CA LYS A 324 -8.35 -5.03 1.13
C LYS A 324 -9.31 -4.40 0.10
N PRO A 325 -10.27 -5.14 -0.48
CA PRO A 325 -11.11 -4.62 -1.56
C PRO A 325 -12.09 -3.52 -1.08
N GLU A 326 -12.39 -3.43 0.21
CA GLU A 326 -13.24 -2.34 0.77
C GLU A 326 -12.52 -0.98 0.69
N ASN A 327 -11.19 -0.99 0.78
CA ASN A 327 -10.36 0.22 0.75
C ASN A 327 -9.86 0.56 -0.67
N VAL A 328 -10.39 -0.09 -1.70
CA VAL A 328 -10.09 0.18 -3.11
C VAL A 328 -11.39 0.59 -3.80
N LEU A 329 -11.58 1.88 -4.06
CA LEU A 329 -12.80 2.36 -4.74
C LEU A 329 -12.62 2.36 -6.26
N VAL A 330 -13.73 2.18 -6.98
CA VAL A 330 -13.75 2.03 -8.43
C VAL A 330 -14.24 3.32 -9.12
N TRP A 331 -13.46 3.82 -10.07
CA TRP A 331 -13.78 4.93 -10.98
C TRP A 331 -14.36 4.43 -12.30
N SER A 332 -13.74 3.42 -12.93
CA SER A 332 -14.21 2.85 -14.19
C SER A 332 -13.90 1.37 -14.35
N LEU A 333 -14.75 0.67 -15.09
CA LEU A 333 -14.56 -0.71 -15.55
C LEU A 333 -14.50 -0.80 -17.08
N GLU A 334 -14.39 0.34 -17.77
CA GLU A 334 -14.21 0.41 -19.22
C GLU A 334 -12.75 0.13 -19.57
N GLU A 335 -12.49 -0.89 -20.40
CA GLU A 335 -11.16 -1.43 -20.71
C GLU A 335 -10.10 -0.36 -21.05
N HIS A 336 -10.48 0.67 -21.78
CA HIS A 336 -9.59 1.72 -22.28
C HIS A 336 -9.52 2.97 -21.38
N ALA A 337 -10.21 3.00 -20.24
CA ALA A 337 -10.16 4.15 -19.33
C ALA A 337 -8.84 4.17 -18.55
N ASP A 338 -8.10 5.29 -18.56
CA ASP A 338 -6.77 5.38 -17.92
C ASP A 338 -6.78 4.97 -16.44
N LEU A 339 -7.83 5.37 -15.70
CA LEU A 339 -8.03 5.11 -14.28
C LEU A 339 -9.17 4.10 -14.06
N HIS A 340 -8.90 3.03 -13.29
CA HIS A 340 -9.93 2.11 -12.79
C HIS A 340 -10.19 2.29 -11.30
N VAL A 341 -9.14 2.44 -10.49
CA VAL A 341 -9.22 2.38 -9.02
C VAL A 341 -8.32 3.39 -8.33
N LYS A 342 -8.67 3.75 -7.09
CA LYS A 342 -7.76 4.38 -6.13
C LYS A 342 -7.89 3.75 -4.75
N ILE A 343 -6.79 3.72 -4.00
CA ILE A 343 -6.79 3.33 -2.59
C ILE A 343 -7.30 4.49 -1.73
N ILE A 344 -8.17 4.19 -0.76
CA ILE A 344 -8.74 5.11 0.24
C ILE A 344 -8.27 4.78 1.67
N ASP A 345 -8.79 5.51 2.67
CA ASP A 345 -8.61 5.30 4.11
C ASP A 345 -7.15 5.07 4.59
N PHE A 346 -6.48 6.16 4.99
CA PHE A 346 -5.13 6.10 5.55
C PHE A 346 -5.14 6.09 7.09
N GLY A 347 -6.26 5.75 7.74
CA GLY A 347 -6.39 5.74 9.20
C GLY A 347 -5.44 4.76 9.89
N THR A 348 -5.11 3.64 9.25
CA THR A 348 -4.15 2.61 9.71
C THR A 348 -2.71 2.94 9.30
N ALA A 349 -2.51 3.47 8.10
CA ALA A 349 -1.21 3.79 7.49
C ALA A 349 -0.33 4.69 8.37
N ASN A 350 0.99 4.47 8.38
CA ASN A 350 1.91 5.28 9.19
C ASN A 350 3.31 5.38 8.55
N PHE A 351 4.07 6.42 8.95
CA PHE A 351 5.47 6.56 8.60
C PHE A 351 6.31 5.57 9.42
N ALA A 352 7.07 4.72 8.74
CA ALA A 352 8.02 3.82 9.38
C ALA A 352 9.26 4.58 9.87
N THR A 353 9.97 4.02 10.85
CA THR A 353 11.35 4.42 11.11
C THR A 353 12.27 3.86 10.01
N SER A 354 13.58 4.13 10.10
CA SER A 354 14.59 3.46 9.27
C SER A 354 14.68 1.93 9.49
N THR A 355 13.96 1.39 10.48
CA THR A 355 14.04 -0.01 10.93
C THR A 355 12.69 -0.72 10.91
N GLY A 356 11.55 0.00 11.07
CA GLY A 356 10.22 -0.50 10.77
C GLY A 356 9.06 0.12 11.57
N LEU A 357 8.05 -0.71 11.86
CA LEU A 357 6.92 -0.45 12.75
C LEU A 357 6.69 -1.68 13.66
N ILE A 358 5.94 -1.50 14.76
CA ILE A 358 5.71 -2.55 15.77
C ILE A 358 4.21 -2.79 16.06
N SER A 359 3.35 -1.77 16.03
CA SER A 359 1.92 -1.99 16.35
C SER A 359 1.22 -2.84 15.27
N CYS A 360 0.45 -3.85 15.67
CA CYS A 360 -0.41 -4.60 14.76
C CYS A 360 -1.67 -3.76 14.45
N ALA A 361 -2.02 -3.64 13.17
CA ALA A 361 -3.10 -2.78 12.69
C ALA A 361 -3.75 -3.36 11.42
N GLY A 362 -4.92 -2.84 11.05
CA GLY A 362 -5.66 -3.26 9.86
C GLY A 362 -6.49 -4.54 10.06
N SER A 363 -6.99 -5.08 8.95
CA SER A 363 -8.02 -6.14 8.92
C SER A 363 -7.41 -7.53 9.02
N ILE A 364 -7.87 -8.32 9.99
CA ILE A 364 -7.30 -9.61 10.44
C ILE A 364 -6.98 -10.58 9.29
N SER A 365 -7.89 -10.78 8.35
CA SER A 365 -7.72 -11.70 7.21
C SER A 365 -6.62 -11.28 6.21
N ASN A 366 -6.09 -10.06 6.32
CA ASN A 366 -5.03 -9.51 5.46
C ASN A 366 -3.70 -9.34 6.21
N HIS A 367 -3.62 -9.75 7.50
CA HIS A 367 -2.41 -9.63 8.32
C HIS A 367 -1.30 -10.56 7.85
N ALA A 368 -0.08 -10.04 7.72
CA ALA A 368 1.12 -10.82 7.43
C ALA A 368 1.60 -11.59 8.68
N PRO A 369 2.20 -12.80 8.54
CA PRO A 369 2.66 -13.60 9.68
C PRO A 369 3.56 -12.82 10.64
N GLU A 370 4.52 -12.06 10.12
CA GLU A 370 5.43 -11.28 10.96
C GLU A 370 4.70 -10.19 11.75
N MET A 371 3.62 -9.60 11.24
CA MET A 371 2.84 -8.59 12.00
C MET A 371 2.06 -9.21 13.17
N LEU A 372 1.86 -10.54 13.15
CA LEU A 372 1.25 -11.30 14.24
C LEU A 372 2.30 -11.86 15.20
N GLU A 373 3.43 -12.36 14.68
CA GLU A 373 4.55 -12.89 15.46
C GLU A 373 5.31 -11.79 16.22
N CYS A 374 5.55 -10.64 15.57
CA CYS A 374 6.30 -9.52 16.12
C CYS A 374 5.52 -8.68 17.15
N ALA A 375 4.30 -9.08 17.53
CA ALA A 375 3.34 -8.34 18.35
C ALA A 375 3.75 -8.05 19.81
N ASN A 376 5.04 -7.93 20.10
CA ASN A 376 5.60 -7.28 21.30
C ASN A 376 7.08 -6.84 21.20
N LYS A 377 7.90 -7.25 20.19
CA LYS A 377 9.39 -7.10 20.29
C LYS A 377 10.23 -6.87 19.03
N GLU A 378 9.75 -7.16 17.83
CA GLU A 378 10.55 -7.03 16.60
C GLU A 378 9.85 -6.12 15.59
N GLU A 379 10.60 -5.55 14.65
CA GLU A 379 10.09 -4.56 13.71
C GLU A 379 9.72 -5.22 12.38
N TYR A 380 8.52 -4.90 11.86
CA TYR A 380 8.13 -5.28 10.50
C TYR A 380 8.33 -4.11 9.51
N THR A 381 8.48 -4.46 8.24
CA THR A 381 8.75 -3.53 7.13
C THR A 381 7.55 -3.43 6.19
N SER A 382 7.66 -2.61 5.15
CA SER A 382 6.64 -2.43 4.10
C SER A 382 6.22 -3.72 3.38
N GLN A 383 6.98 -4.81 3.54
CA GLN A 383 6.65 -6.15 3.05
C GLN A 383 5.35 -6.73 3.63
N VAL A 384 4.78 -6.15 4.70
CA VAL A 384 3.42 -6.50 5.17
C VAL A 384 2.36 -6.12 4.12
N ASP A 385 2.50 -4.97 3.46
CA ASP A 385 1.55 -4.55 2.41
C ASP A 385 1.65 -5.45 1.17
N VAL A 386 2.83 -6.01 0.90
CA VAL A 386 3.03 -7.01 -0.17
C VAL A 386 2.27 -8.31 0.15
N TYR A 387 2.19 -8.70 1.43
CA TYR A 387 1.37 -9.83 1.84
C TYR A 387 -0.13 -9.51 1.67
N SER A 388 -0.59 -8.35 2.14
CA SER A 388 -1.99 -7.94 1.96
C SER A 388 -2.36 -7.77 0.48
N TYR A 389 -1.43 -7.32 -0.38
CA TYR A 389 -1.59 -7.31 -1.84
C TYR A 389 -1.77 -8.72 -2.41
N ALA A 390 -1.13 -9.75 -1.85
CA ALA A 390 -1.40 -11.14 -2.23
C ALA A 390 -2.82 -11.59 -1.85
N ILE A 391 -3.33 -11.17 -0.69
CA ILE A 391 -4.70 -11.47 -0.26
C ILE A 391 -5.73 -10.71 -1.13
N LEU A 392 -5.41 -9.49 -1.58
CA LEU A 392 -6.19 -8.77 -2.60
C LEU A 392 -6.17 -9.52 -3.95
N LEU A 393 -5.00 -9.97 -4.43
CA LEU A 393 -4.90 -10.77 -5.65
C LEU A 393 -5.69 -12.07 -5.55
N TYR A 394 -5.67 -12.75 -4.39
CA TYR A 394 -6.51 -13.92 -4.14
C TYR A 394 -8.00 -13.59 -4.37
N GLN A 395 -8.52 -12.54 -3.72
CA GLN A 395 -9.91 -12.11 -3.88
C GLN A 395 -10.25 -11.69 -5.32
N ILE A 396 -9.32 -11.09 -6.06
CA ILE A 396 -9.47 -10.76 -7.48
C ILE A 396 -9.54 -12.01 -8.37
N ILE A 397 -8.72 -13.04 -8.08
CA ILE A 397 -8.62 -14.27 -8.88
C ILE A 397 -9.75 -15.25 -8.57
N THR A 398 -10.12 -15.41 -7.30
CA THR A 398 -11.06 -16.45 -6.84
C THR A 398 -12.47 -15.93 -6.54
N ARG A 399 -12.65 -14.61 -6.41
CA ARG A 399 -13.87 -13.95 -5.88
C ARG A 399 -14.36 -14.53 -4.53
N SER A 400 -13.48 -15.20 -3.80
CA SER A 400 -13.80 -15.93 -2.57
C SER A 400 -13.29 -15.18 -1.35
N VAL A 401 -13.97 -15.32 -0.21
CA VAL A 401 -13.56 -14.68 1.05
C VAL A 401 -12.27 -15.36 1.56
N PRO A 402 -11.24 -14.60 1.99
CA PRO A 402 -10.03 -15.19 2.55
C PRO A 402 -10.29 -15.75 3.95
N PHE A 403 -9.92 -17.01 4.17
CA PHE A 403 -10.07 -17.74 5.45
C PHE A 403 -11.52 -17.98 5.89
N GLU A 404 -12.45 -18.16 4.93
CA GLU A 404 -13.88 -18.42 5.17
C GLU A 404 -14.17 -19.67 6.03
N GLU A 405 -13.24 -20.64 6.08
CA GLU A 405 -13.37 -21.85 6.90
C GLU A 405 -13.14 -21.61 8.41
N TYR A 406 -12.74 -20.41 8.83
CA TYR A 406 -12.47 -20.08 10.23
C TYR A 406 -13.52 -19.10 10.81
N ASP A 407 -14.21 -19.54 11.87
CA ASP A 407 -15.27 -18.78 12.54
C ASP A 407 -14.83 -17.52 13.32
N SER A 408 -13.51 -17.28 13.48
CA SER A 408 -13.00 -16.26 14.39
C SER A 408 -11.56 -15.82 14.11
N GLY A 409 -11.32 -14.51 14.23
CA GLY A 409 -10.03 -13.87 13.96
C GLY A 409 -8.80 -14.48 14.67
N PRO A 410 -8.88 -14.88 15.96
CA PRO A 410 -7.77 -15.57 16.62
C PRO A 410 -7.38 -16.91 15.98
N LYS A 411 -8.32 -17.64 15.36
CA LYS A 411 -8.01 -18.86 14.60
C LYS A 411 -7.35 -18.54 13.27
N ILE A 412 -7.83 -17.51 12.56
CA ILE A 412 -7.18 -17.00 11.33
C ILE A 412 -5.73 -16.61 11.62
N ASN A 413 -5.48 -15.87 12.71
CA ASN A 413 -4.12 -15.51 13.11
C ASN A 413 -3.24 -16.74 13.40
N ALA A 414 -3.76 -17.73 14.14
CA ALA A 414 -3.03 -18.96 14.42
C ALA A 414 -2.69 -19.74 13.13
N ALA A 415 -3.62 -19.81 12.17
CA ALA A 415 -3.43 -20.43 10.87
C ALA A 415 -2.37 -19.71 10.02
N VAL A 416 -2.43 -18.37 9.94
CA VAL A 416 -1.45 -17.54 9.22
C VAL A 416 -0.03 -17.73 9.76
N ILE A 417 0.12 -17.78 11.10
CA ILE A 417 1.40 -18.08 11.79
C ILE A 417 1.85 -19.52 11.52
N ALA A 418 0.94 -20.50 11.53
CA ALA A 418 1.23 -21.88 11.17
C ALA A 418 1.63 -22.09 9.68
N GLY A 419 1.52 -21.03 8.86
CA GLY A 419 1.90 -21.03 7.45
C GLY A 419 0.74 -21.31 6.48
N GLU A 420 -0.48 -21.45 7.00
CA GLU A 420 -1.69 -21.68 6.19
C GLU A 420 -2.04 -20.43 5.35
N ARG A 421 -2.75 -20.63 4.24
CA ARG A 421 -3.12 -19.59 3.26
C ARG A 421 -4.54 -19.88 2.73
N PRO A 422 -5.27 -18.86 2.24
CA PRO A 422 -6.62 -19.06 1.68
C PRO A 422 -6.66 -20.10 0.56
N GLN A 423 -7.76 -20.86 0.48
CA GLN A 423 -7.89 -22.02 -0.41
C GLN A 423 -7.95 -21.64 -1.90
N TRP A 424 -6.79 -21.62 -2.55
CA TRP A 424 -6.67 -21.25 -3.96
C TRP A 424 -6.67 -22.45 -4.93
N GLN A 425 -6.36 -23.67 -4.46
CA GLN A 425 -6.18 -24.85 -5.32
C GLN A 425 -7.48 -25.43 -5.89
N HIS A 426 -8.63 -25.11 -5.28
CA HIS A 426 -9.95 -25.52 -5.77
C HIS A 426 -10.43 -24.69 -6.98
N VAL A 427 -9.70 -23.64 -7.34
CA VAL A 427 -9.95 -22.82 -8.54
C VAL A 427 -9.01 -23.27 -9.67
N PRO A 428 -9.51 -23.85 -10.77
CA PRO A 428 -8.67 -24.18 -11.91
C PRO A 428 -8.10 -22.90 -12.52
N VAL A 429 -6.78 -22.85 -12.74
CA VAL A 429 -6.08 -21.68 -13.30
C VAL A 429 -6.61 -21.35 -14.72
N SER A 430 -7.10 -22.36 -15.43
CA SER A 430 -7.79 -22.27 -16.72
C SER A 430 -9.15 -21.57 -16.67
N THR A 431 -9.88 -21.62 -15.54
CA THR A 431 -11.23 -21.05 -15.42
C THR A 431 -11.24 -19.51 -15.44
N PHE A 432 -10.17 -18.87 -14.93
CA PHE A 432 -10.07 -17.41 -14.87
C PHE A 432 -8.93 -16.83 -15.73
N GLY A 433 -7.96 -17.63 -16.17
CA GLY A 433 -6.95 -17.22 -17.14
C GLY A 433 -5.98 -16.12 -16.65
N LEU A 434 -5.70 -16.08 -15.35
CA LEU A 434 -4.80 -15.10 -14.70
C LEU A 434 -3.47 -15.71 -14.19
N PRO A 435 -2.80 -16.66 -14.90
CA PRO A 435 -1.71 -17.46 -14.35
C PRO A 435 -0.52 -16.63 -13.84
N THR A 436 -0.25 -15.48 -14.46
CA THR A 436 0.82 -14.54 -14.08
C THR A 436 0.50 -13.78 -12.78
N LEU A 437 -0.77 -13.42 -12.53
CA LEU A 437 -1.19 -12.88 -11.23
C LEU A 437 -1.21 -13.97 -10.17
N THR A 438 -1.56 -15.23 -10.50
CA THR A 438 -1.45 -16.35 -9.57
C THR A 438 0.01 -16.60 -9.16
N GLU A 439 0.95 -16.64 -10.11
CA GLU A 439 2.39 -16.82 -9.83
C GLU A 439 3.03 -15.60 -9.13
N LEU A 440 2.41 -14.43 -9.23
CA LEU A 440 2.75 -13.24 -8.44
C LEU A 440 2.23 -13.35 -7.00
N MET A 441 0.95 -13.64 -6.82
CA MET A 441 0.29 -13.88 -5.52
C MET A 441 1.06 -14.90 -4.68
N LEU A 442 1.45 -16.04 -5.27
CA LEU A 442 2.19 -17.11 -4.61
C LEU A 442 3.57 -16.67 -4.10
N ARG A 443 4.22 -15.68 -4.74
CA ARG A 443 5.47 -15.07 -4.25
C ARG A 443 5.20 -13.99 -3.19
N CYS A 444 4.15 -13.20 -3.37
CA CYS A 444 3.82 -12.07 -2.50
C CYS A 444 3.38 -12.53 -1.08
N TRP A 445 2.72 -13.68 -0.92
CA TRP A 445 2.39 -14.22 0.42
C TRP A 445 3.45 -15.13 1.07
N SER A 446 4.69 -15.11 0.58
CA SER A 446 5.77 -15.96 1.10
C SER A 446 5.97 -15.73 2.60
N ALA A 447 6.15 -16.81 3.37
CA ALA A 447 6.27 -16.74 4.83
C ALA A 447 7.41 -15.82 5.29
N LYS A 448 8.58 -15.86 4.62
CA LYS A 448 9.69 -14.94 4.90
C LYS A 448 9.50 -13.62 4.13
N PRO A 449 9.45 -12.45 4.81
CA PRO A 449 9.27 -11.16 4.13
C PRO A 449 10.35 -10.86 3.08
N THR A 450 11.59 -11.31 3.34
CA THR A 450 12.75 -11.19 2.43
C THR A 450 12.70 -12.10 1.19
N LYS A 451 11.66 -12.93 1.04
CA LYS A 451 11.38 -13.71 -0.19
C LYS A 451 10.22 -13.14 -1.03
N ARG A 452 9.52 -12.12 -0.54
CA ARG A 452 8.48 -11.43 -1.30
C ARG A 452 9.14 -10.36 -2.19
N PRO A 453 8.68 -10.15 -3.44
CA PRO A 453 9.18 -9.05 -4.27
C PRO A 453 8.81 -7.70 -3.63
N THR A 454 9.62 -6.67 -3.87
CA THR A 454 9.30 -5.29 -3.51
C THR A 454 8.17 -4.74 -4.39
N THR A 455 7.44 -3.74 -3.90
CA THR A 455 6.37 -3.08 -4.67
C THR A 455 6.84 -2.44 -5.97
N ALA A 456 8.10 -2.00 -6.04
CA ALA A 456 8.74 -1.55 -7.28
C ALA A 456 8.88 -2.69 -8.31
N GLU A 457 9.39 -3.86 -7.90
CA GLU A 457 9.47 -5.05 -8.77
C GLU A 457 8.08 -5.55 -9.19
N ILE A 458 7.09 -5.48 -8.29
CA ILE A 458 5.70 -5.83 -8.61
C ILE A 458 5.13 -4.89 -9.68
N ALA A 459 5.22 -3.57 -9.49
CA ALA A 459 4.69 -2.59 -10.43
C ALA A 459 5.39 -2.71 -11.81
N GLN A 460 6.72 -2.89 -11.83
CA GLN A 460 7.48 -3.15 -13.05
C GLN A 460 7.04 -4.44 -13.75
N GLN A 461 6.83 -5.53 -12.99
CA GLN A 461 6.45 -6.83 -13.56
C GLN A 461 5.02 -6.82 -14.11
N VAL A 462 4.05 -6.26 -13.39
CA VAL A 462 2.63 -6.22 -13.83
C VAL A 462 2.44 -5.23 -14.98
N GLY A 463 3.18 -4.11 -14.98
CA GLY A 463 3.13 -3.11 -16.06
C GLY A 463 3.80 -3.56 -17.38
N HIS A 464 4.52 -4.70 -17.39
CA HIS A 464 5.16 -5.20 -18.60
C HIS A 464 4.14 -5.86 -19.55
N PRO A 465 4.01 -5.45 -20.84
CA PRO A 465 2.93 -5.90 -21.72
C PRO A 465 2.77 -7.43 -21.85
N ALA A 466 3.88 -8.19 -21.84
CA ALA A 466 3.82 -9.65 -21.94
C ALA A 466 3.22 -10.33 -20.69
N PHE A 467 3.13 -9.65 -19.54
CA PHE A 467 2.61 -10.22 -18.29
C PHE A 467 1.12 -10.56 -18.37
N GLN A 468 0.34 -9.78 -19.13
CA GLN A 468 -1.08 -10.07 -19.41
C GLN A 468 -1.29 -11.04 -20.58
N CYS A 469 -0.29 -11.29 -21.43
CA CYS A 469 -0.42 -12.12 -22.64
C CYS A 469 -0.53 -13.63 -22.36
N LEU A 470 -0.06 -14.13 -21.22
CA LEU A 470 -0.16 -15.56 -20.89
C LEU A 470 -1.60 -15.91 -20.47
N LEU A 471 -2.36 -16.51 -21.38
CA LEU A 471 -3.77 -16.89 -21.15
C LEU A 471 -3.90 -18.02 -20.12
N ALA A 472 -3.17 -19.12 -20.29
CA ALA A 472 -3.20 -20.28 -19.42
C ALA A 472 -1.84 -20.98 -19.36
N LYS A 473 -1.62 -21.78 -18.31
CA LYS A 473 -0.39 -22.55 -18.05
C LYS A 473 -0.77 -23.81 -17.29
N GLN A 474 -0.58 -24.98 -17.89
CA GLN A 474 -0.93 -26.28 -17.32
C GLN A 474 0.32 -27.16 -17.20
N PRO A 475 0.63 -27.75 -16.03
CA PRO A 475 1.64 -28.79 -15.91
C PRO A 475 1.21 -30.08 -16.64
N VAL A 476 2.12 -30.68 -17.41
CA VAL A 476 1.88 -32.02 -17.98
C VAL A 476 2.00 -33.07 -16.85
N PRO A 477 1.10 -34.07 -16.74
CA PRO A 477 1.10 -35.06 -15.65
C PRO A 477 2.34 -35.96 -15.55
N SER A 478 3.24 -35.93 -16.53
CA SER A 478 4.46 -36.73 -16.56
C SER A 478 5.71 -35.86 -16.38
N GLN A 479 6.77 -36.42 -15.80
CA GLN A 479 8.10 -35.79 -15.73
C GLN A 479 8.83 -35.77 -17.09
N GLN A 480 8.10 -35.92 -18.19
CA GLN A 480 8.62 -36.18 -19.53
C GLN A 480 8.60 -34.90 -20.34
N SER A 481 9.58 -34.73 -21.24
CA SER A 481 9.58 -33.61 -22.16
C SER A 481 8.52 -33.82 -23.25
N VAL A 482 7.69 -32.80 -23.51
CA VAL A 482 6.81 -32.78 -24.68
C VAL A 482 7.70 -32.66 -25.92
N ARG A 483 7.57 -33.63 -26.82
CA ARG A 483 8.33 -33.72 -28.08
C ARG A 483 7.59 -33.04 -29.24
N HIS A 484 6.31 -33.39 -29.39
CA HIS A 484 5.49 -32.97 -30.50
C HIS A 484 4.11 -32.58 -30.01
N ALA A 485 3.57 -31.51 -30.59
CA ALA A 485 2.23 -31.03 -30.35
C ALA A 485 1.50 -30.88 -31.69
N CYS A 486 0.24 -31.31 -31.75
CA CYS A 486 -0.60 -31.16 -32.93
C CYS A 486 -1.99 -30.67 -32.49
N LEU A 487 -2.44 -29.55 -33.05
CA LEU A 487 -3.76 -29.00 -32.77
C LEU A 487 -4.74 -29.44 -33.87
N VAL A 488 -5.86 -30.03 -33.47
CA VAL A 488 -7.02 -30.28 -34.33
C VAL A 488 -7.99 -29.10 -34.16
N PRO A 489 -8.16 -28.21 -35.15
CA PRO A 489 -8.95 -27.00 -34.98
C PRO A 489 -10.43 -27.27 -34.69
N ASP A 490 -11.04 -28.22 -35.42
CA ASP A 490 -12.49 -28.45 -35.42
C ASP A 490 -13.04 -28.97 -34.08
N SER A 491 -12.24 -29.76 -33.36
CA SER A 491 -12.58 -30.30 -32.04
C SER A 491 -11.89 -29.57 -30.88
N HIS A 492 -10.99 -28.62 -31.20
CA HIS A 492 -10.04 -28.01 -30.29
C HIS A 492 -9.22 -29.04 -29.48
N ASP A 493 -8.90 -30.20 -30.06
CA ASP A 493 -8.07 -31.20 -29.39
C ASP A 493 -6.57 -30.90 -29.61
N LEU A 494 -5.84 -30.71 -28.52
CA LEU A 494 -4.38 -30.61 -28.52
C LEU A 494 -3.79 -31.98 -28.20
N TRP A 495 -3.18 -32.61 -29.20
CA TRP A 495 -2.48 -33.89 -29.12
C TRP A 495 -1.03 -33.62 -28.68
N LEU A 496 -0.59 -34.20 -27.57
CA LEU A 496 0.79 -34.09 -27.07
C LEU A 496 1.47 -35.46 -27.00
N ALA A 497 2.65 -35.57 -27.61
CA ALA A 497 3.55 -36.71 -27.49
C ALA A 497 4.70 -36.38 -26.51
N CYS A 498 5.01 -37.29 -25.59
CA CYS A 498 6.02 -37.08 -24.52
C CYS A 498 7.10 -38.17 -24.52
N ASP A 499 8.34 -37.81 -24.14
CA ASP A 499 9.49 -38.72 -24.11
C ASP A 499 9.42 -39.77 -22.97
N ALA A 500 9.09 -41.03 -23.29
CA ALA A 500 9.59 -42.22 -22.58
C ALA A 500 9.34 -43.53 -23.34
N HIS A 501 10.35 -44.42 -23.37
CA HIS A 501 10.08 -45.86 -23.46
C HIS A 501 9.59 -46.35 -22.09
N THR A 502 8.62 -47.26 -21.98
CA THR A 502 7.84 -47.96 -23.02
C THR A 502 6.38 -47.47 -23.01
N GLY A 503 5.77 -47.27 -24.20
CA GLY A 503 4.32 -47.08 -24.28
C GLY A 503 3.80 -45.89 -25.12
N ASN A 504 4.61 -45.33 -26.03
CA ASN A 504 4.36 -44.18 -26.95
C ASN A 504 3.01 -43.48 -26.76
N ARG A 505 2.91 -42.67 -25.70
CA ARG A 505 1.61 -42.21 -25.22
C ARG A 505 1.25 -40.83 -25.76
N ILE A 506 0.13 -40.75 -26.46
CA ILE A 506 -0.54 -39.49 -26.79
C ILE A 506 -1.43 -39.09 -25.63
N PHE A 507 -1.23 -37.86 -25.15
CA PHE A 507 -2.10 -37.18 -24.21
C PHE A 507 -2.96 -36.17 -24.96
N LEU A 508 -4.24 -36.10 -24.63
CA LEU A 508 -5.21 -35.27 -25.34
C LEU A 508 -5.83 -34.25 -24.39
N TYR A 509 -5.78 -32.98 -24.81
CA TYR A 509 -6.25 -31.83 -24.03
C TYR A 509 -7.30 -31.04 -24.79
N ASP A 510 -8.19 -30.33 -24.09
CA ASP A 510 -8.90 -29.22 -24.74
C ASP A 510 -7.94 -28.03 -24.88
N ALA A 511 -7.76 -27.52 -26.10
CA ALA A 511 -6.88 -26.38 -26.35
C ALA A 511 -7.40 -25.07 -25.72
N ARG A 512 -8.66 -25.01 -25.27
CA ARG A 512 -9.27 -23.82 -24.64
C ARG A 512 -9.17 -23.86 -23.13
N THR A 513 -9.37 -25.03 -22.50
CA THR A 513 -9.33 -25.18 -21.03
C THR A 513 -8.04 -25.79 -20.49
N LEU A 514 -7.20 -26.38 -21.36
CA LEU A 514 -6.03 -27.18 -20.99
C LEU A 514 -6.31 -28.34 -20.02
N ASP A 515 -7.55 -28.82 -19.95
CA ASP A 515 -7.89 -30.05 -19.21
C ASP A 515 -7.53 -31.29 -20.03
N MET A 516 -6.90 -32.28 -19.40
CA MET A 516 -6.61 -33.56 -20.03
C MET A 516 -7.92 -34.35 -20.20
N LYS A 517 -8.35 -34.56 -21.44
CA LYS A 517 -9.53 -35.35 -21.80
C LYS A 517 -9.29 -36.84 -21.53
N PHE A 518 -8.19 -37.39 -22.04
CA PHE A 518 -7.72 -38.76 -21.79
C PHE A 518 -6.30 -38.96 -22.39
N SER A 519 -5.79 -40.19 -22.40
CA SER A 519 -4.55 -40.57 -23.10
C SER A 519 -4.60 -42.01 -23.61
N PHE A 520 -3.91 -42.30 -24.71
CA PHE A 520 -3.80 -43.62 -25.34
C PHE A 520 -2.38 -43.89 -25.83
N SER A 521 -2.04 -45.16 -26.08
CA SER A 521 -0.68 -45.59 -26.46
C SER A 521 -0.61 -46.09 -27.91
N ILE A 522 0.55 -45.88 -28.55
CA ILE A 522 0.83 -46.24 -29.95
C ILE A 522 1.96 -47.29 -29.98
N ASP A 523 1.62 -48.51 -29.57
CA ASP A 523 2.58 -49.61 -29.45
C ASP A 523 2.27 -50.79 -30.38
N THR A 524 1.19 -50.74 -31.16
CA THR A 524 0.71 -51.90 -31.95
C THR A 524 0.64 -51.64 -33.45
N TYR A 525 1.16 -52.60 -34.23
CA TYR A 525 1.04 -52.68 -35.68
C TYR A 525 0.80 -54.14 -36.07
N GLN A 526 -0.19 -54.40 -36.94
CA GLN A 526 -0.62 -55.77 -37.32
C GLN A 526 -0.81 -56.72 -36.11
N GLU A 527 -1.46 -56.24 -35.06
CA GLU A 527 -1.70 -56.94 -33.77
C GLU A 527 -0.43 -57.35 -32.97
N GLN A 528 0.76 -56.98 -33.45
CA GLN A 528 2.03 -57.20 -32.75
C GLN A 528 2.48 -55.92 -32.02
N SER A 529 3.17 -56.10 -30.89
CA SER A 529 3.69 -54.99 -30.08
C SER A 529 5.11 -54.60 -30.51
N PHE A 530 5.32 -53.32 -30.82
CA PHE A 530 6.60 -52.75 -31.26
C PHE A 530 7.00 -51.55 -30.39
N SER A 531 8.31 -51.34 -30.19
CA SER A 531 8.84 -50.14 -29.51
C SER A 531 9.15 -49.04 -30.51
N PHE A 532 8.16 -48.20 -30.82
CA PHE A 532 8.37 -46.99 -31.62
C PHE A 532 8.95 -45.82 -30.80
N GLN A 533 9.30 -44.74 -31.51
CA GLN A 533 9.43 -43.36 -31.01
C GLN A 533 8.74 -42.40 -32.00
N ILE A 534 7.76 -41.63 -31.53
CA ILE A 534 7.09 -40.60 -32.36
C ILE A 534 8.12 -39.55 -32.83
N GLN A 535 8.20 -39.30 -34.15
CA GLN A 535 9.12 -38.33 -34.78
C GLN A 535 8.45 -37.02 -35.20
N CYS A 536 7.16 -37.06 -35.57
CA CYS A 536 6.35 -35.87 -35.81
C CYS A 536 4.85 -36.21 -35.78
N MET A 537 4.02 -35.17 -35.69
CA MET A 537 2.58 -35.25 -35.90
C MET A 537 2.13 -34.12 -36.82
N HIS A 538 1.17 -34.38 -37.70
CA HIS A 538 0.61 -33.39 -38.63
C HIS A 538 -0.91 -33.54 -38.73
N PHE A 539 -1.66 -32.43 -38.75
CA PHE A 539 -3.10 -32.45 -38.94
C PHE A 539 -3.46 -32.31 -40.43
N MET A 540 -4.29 -33.23 -40.92
CA MET A 540 -4.78 -33.30 -42.30
C MET A 540 -6.26 -33.67 -42.23
N ALA A 541 -7.16 -32.69 -42.18
CA ALA A 541 -8.57 -32.91 -41.83
C ALA A 541 -9.24 -34.03 -42.67
N PRO A 542 -9.99 -34.99 -42.06
CA PRO A 542 -10.29 -35.19 -40.63
C PRO A 542 -9.35 -36.21 -39.94
N TYR A 543 -8.03 -36.09 -40.12
CA TYR A 543 -7.03 -37.02 -39.63
C TYR A 543 -5.84 -36.33 -38.94
N VAL A 544 -5.15 -37.08 -38.08
CA VAL A 544 -3.78 -36.77 -37.61
C VAL A 544 -2.84 -37.85 -38.14
N LEU A 545 -1.83 -37.43 -38.89
CA LEU A 545 -0.72 -38.25 -39.36
C LEU A 545 0.34 -38.29 -38.25
N ILE A 546 0.78 -39.48 -37.86
CA ILE A 546 1.81 -39.69 -36.83
C ILE A 546 2.95 -40.50 -37.43
N ALA A 547 4.15 -39.91 -37.48
CA ALA A 547 5.36 -40.62 -37.88
C ALA A 547 5.99 -41.32 -36.67
N LEU A 548 6.31 -42.59 -36.83
CA LEU A 548 6.83 -43.49 -35.82
C LEU A 548 8.15 -44.08 -36.32
N ARG A 549 9.23 -43.94 -35.54
CA ARG A 549 10.53 -44.57 -35.82
C ARG A 549 10.69 -45.84 -35.01
N GLY A 550 11.26 -46.91 -35.56
CA GLY A 550 11.40 -48.19 -34.86
C GLY A 550 12.40 -49.13 -35.50
N GLU A 551 12.12 -50.44 -35.46
CA GLU A 551 12.77 -51.44 -36.32
C GLU A 551 12.31 -51.32 -37.79
N LEU A 552 11.13 -50.73 -37.98
CA LEU A 552 10.51 -50.36 -39.25
C LEU A 552 9.82 -49.01 -39.00
N ASP A 553 10.07 -48.00 -39.85
CA ASP A 553 9.47 -46.69 -39.68
C ASP A 553 8.05 -46.68 -40.28
N LEU A 554 7.08 -46.12 -39.56
CA LEU A 554 5.67 -46.09 -39.96
C LEU A 554 5.13 -44.66 -40.06
N VAL A 555 4.16 -44.45 -40.95
CA VAL A 555 3.25 -43.31 -40.93
C VAL A 555 1.84 -43.83 -40.68
N SER A 556 1.31 -43.53 -39.49
CA SER A 556 -0.01 -43.97 -39.03
C SER A 556 -1.04 -42.84 -39.13
N VAL A 557 -2.21 -43.16 -39.67
CA VAL A 557 -3.30 -42.21 -39.92
C VAL A 557 -4.39 -42.41 -38.87
N TYR A 558 -4.57 -41.45 -37.96
CA TYR A 558 -5.59 -41.49 -36.91
C TYR A 558 -6.79 -40.60 -37.25
N SER A 559 -8.02 -41.07 -37.06
CA SER A 559 -9.22 -40.25 -37.33
C SER A 559 -9.52 -39.25 -36.20
N THR A 560 -9.89 -38.03 -36.55
CA THR A 560 -10.47 -37.02 -35.64
C THR A 560 -12.00 -36.96 -35.72
N SER A 561 -12.62 -37.68 -36.67
CA SER A 561 -14.08 -37.72 -36.84
C SER A 561 -14.82 -38.25 -35.60
N SER A 562 -16.11 -37.94 -35.47
CA SER A 562 -16.94 -38.39 -34.34
C SER A 562 -16.94 -39.91 -34.15
N ASP A 563 -17.09 -40.65 -35.24
CA ASP A 563 -17.53 -42.06 -35.22
C ASP A 563 -16.35 -43.03 -35.09
N LEU A 564 -15.15 -42.58 -35.48
CA LEU A 564 -13.89 -43.33 -35.43
C LEU A 564 -12.84 -42.60 -34.59
N ARG A 565 -13.24 -41.68 -33.71
CA ARG A 565 -12.32 -40.76 -33.03
C ARG A 565 -11.18 -41.49 -32.33
N TYR A 566 -9.96 -41.04 -32.62
CA TYR A 566 -8.69 -41.54 -32.10
C TYR A 566 -8.36 -43.00 -32.47
N LYS A 567 -9.09 -43.61 -33.41
CA LYS A 567 -8.71 -44.91 -33.99
C LYS A 567 -7.71 -44.72 -35.12
N CYS A 568 -6.72 -45.59 -35.18
CA CYS A 568 -5.87 -45.74 -36.36
C CYS A 568 -6.71 -46.32 -37.50
N VAL A 569 -6.67 -45.67 -38.67
CA VAL A 569 -7.43 -46.02 -39.87
C VAL A 569 -6.56 -46.87 -40.80
N THR A 570 -5.29 -46.51 -40.95
CA THR A 570 -4.27 -47.25 -41.71
C THR A 570 -2.87 -46.86 -41.22
N SER A 571 -1.88 -47.70 -41.51
CA SER A 571 -0.46 -47.46 -41.20
C SER A 571 0.40 -47.95 -42.36
N MET A 572 1.16 -47.03 -42.97
CA MET A 572 2.09 -47.30 -44.06
C MET A 572 3.50 -47.50 -43.50
N ALA A 573 4.25 -48.46 -44.04
CA ALA A 573 5.61 -48.79 -43.62
C ALA A 573 6.66 -48.29 -44.61
N PHE A 574 7.84 -47.96 -44.11
CA PHE A 574 8.97 -47.42 -44.86
C PHE A 574 10.27 -48.15 -44.48
N ASP A 575 10.99 -48.64 -45.51
CA ASP A 575 12.32 -49.26 -45.35
C ASP A 575 13.42 -48.22 -45.05
N GLU A 576 13.18 -46.95 -45.43
CA GLU A 576 14.04 -45.79 -45.16
C GLU A 576 13.48 -44.99 -43.98
N GLN A 577 14.37 -44.43 -43.15
CA GLN A 577 13.95 -43.71 -41.94
C GLN A 577 13.15 -42.44 -42.26
N VAL A 578 11.96 -42.33 -41.67
CA VAL A 578 11.05 -41.18 -41.86
C VAL A 578 11.51 -40.01 -40.99
N SER A 579 11.75 -38.85 -41.60
CA SER A 579 12.19 -37.63 -40.92
C SER A 579 11.06 -36.68 -40.58
N CYS A 580 10.05 -36.58 -41.46
CA CYS A 580 8.90 -35.69 -41.28
C CYS A 580 7.71 -36.11 -42.18
N VAL A 581 6.52 -35.64 -41.83
CA VAL A 581 5.29 -35.83 -42.61
C VAL A 581 4.52 -34.52 -42.70
N THR A 582 3.98 -34.22 -43.88
CA THR A 582 3.04 -33.11 -44.12
C THR A 582 2.07 -33.48 -45.24
N SER A 583 1.12 -32.62 -45.58
CA SER A 583 0.09 -32.88 -46.60
C SER A 583 -0.41 -31.59 -47.24
N ASN A 584 -0.96 -31.69 -48.44
CA ASN A 584 -1.86 -30.69 -49.02
C ASN A 584 -3.23 -31.32 -49.31
N ASP A 585 -4.07 -30.66 -50.11
CA ASP A 585 -5.42 -31.14 -50.45
C ASP A 585 -5.44 -32.39 -51.36
N GLU A 586 -4.29 -32.79 -51.92
CA GLU A 586 -4.17 -33.89 -52.90
C GLU A 586 -3.26 -35.05 -52.44
N TYR A 587 -2.23 -34.78 -51.63
CA TYR A 587 -1.14 -35.71 -51.33
C TYR A 587 -0.66 -35.66 -49.87
N ILE A 588 -0.21 -36.82 -49.36
CA ILE A 588 0.63 -36.95 -48.17
C ILE A 588 2.10 -36.97 -48.58
N PHE A 589 2.88 -36.04 -48.06
CA PHE A 589 4.33 -35.94 -48.26
C PHE A 589 5.08 -36.52 -47.07
N VAL A 590 5.94 -37.51 -47.33
CA VAL A 590 6.80 -38.16 -46.33
C VAL A 590 8.25 -37.87 -46.67
N GLY A 591 8.93 -37.09 -45.82
CA GLY A 591 10.36 -36.81 -45.93
C GLY A 591 11.19 -37.93 -45.30
N LEU A 592 12.28 -38.31 -45.96
CA LEU A 592 13.18 -39.39 -45.55
C LEU A 592 14.55 -38.83 -45.14
N ASN A 593 15.24 -39.52 -44.23
CA ASN A 593 16.55 -39.09 -43.71
C ASN A 593 17.67 -39.00 -44.78
N ASP A 594 17.47 -39.59 -45.96
CA ASP A 594 18.40 -39.48 -47.11
C ASP A 594 18.17 -38.21 -47.96
N GLY A 595 17.18 -37.39 -47.61
CA GLY A 595 16.82 -36.15 -48.31
C GLY A 595 15.79 -36.33 -49.43
N LYS A 596 15.28 -37.55 -49.68
CA LYS A 596 14.14 -37.76 -50.59
C LYS A 596 12.82 -37.37 -49.92
N CYS A 597 11.81 -37.12 -50.75
CA CYS A 597 10.42 -37.04 -50.33
C CYS A 597 9.60 -38.01 -51.18
N ALA A 598 8.78 -38.83 -50.54
CA ALA A 598 7.73 -39.61 -51.19
C ALA A 598 6.39 -38.85 -51.10
N ALA A 599 5.55 -38.99 -52.11
CA ALA A 599 4.19 -38.43 -52.15
C ALA A 599 3.20 -39.58 -52.42
N PHE A 600 2.08 -39.59 -51.69
CA PHE A 600 1.05 -40.62 -51.71
C PHE A 600 -0.34 -40.02 -51.82
#